data_AF-A0A960ZZK9-F1
#
_entry.id   AF-A0A960ZZK9-F1
#
_cell.length_a   1.000
_cell.length_b   1.000
_cell.length_c   1.000
_cell.angle_alpha   90.00
_cell.angle_beta   90.00
_cell.angle_gamma   90.00
#
_symmetry.space_group_name_H-M   'P 1'
#
loop_
_entity.id
_entity.type
_entity.pdbx_description
1 polymer ?
#
loop_
_entity_poly.entity_id
_entity_poly.type
_entity_poly.pdbx_seq_one_letter_code
_entity_poly.pdbx_strand_id
1 'polypeptide(L)'
;MLKNFDEFMEYSREMRDVVGAWGFNSNLNFAAMAPEESNVWFFEQVFNFLRAFFGLVVPDKLELITYNATQHIKRSGLDQQTFLDELMLIMKGLKEPLWTFKLGLNIIGFLKTTHQKDMPTRLQIQEPCHFIAWGGPDETGFQNFSISYHLFSTLRLEDQDQELWSLNQPLLEKGLKKWETQSGHRIEVVDSTGNVPVHTYGFGRK
;
A
#
# COMPACT_ATOMS: atom_id res chain seq x y z
N MET A 1 -14.99 16.28 3.34
CA MET A 1 -13.68 16.17 2.69
C MET A 1 -12.71 15.77 3.78
N LEU A 2 -12.05 14.61 3.66
CA LEU A 2 -11.12 14.07 4.67
C LEU A 2 -9.89 14.99 4.73
N LYS A 3 -9.56 15.50 5.91
CA LYS A 3 -8.57 16.58 6.09
C LYS A 3 -7.18 16.07 6.48
N ASN A 4 -7.09 14.91 7.11
CA ASN A 4 -5.84 14.34 7.59
C ASN A 4 -5.85 12.80 7.51
N PHE A 5 -4.69 12.20 7.78
CA PHE A 5 -4.50 10.75 7.74
C PHE A 5 -5.39 9.99 8.74
N ASP A 6 -5.59 10.54 9.94
CA ASP A 6 -6.38 9.89 10.97
C ASP A 6 -7.86 9.80 10.59
N GLU A 7 -8.43 10.90 10.07
CA GLU A 7 -9.78 10.92 9.50
C GLU A 7 -9.92 9.92 8.34
N PHE A 8 -8.89 9.81 7.49
CA PHE A 8 -8.87 8.84 6.40
C PHE A 8 -8.85 7.39 6.92
N MET A 9 -8.08 7.12 7.96
CA MET A 9 -7.98 5.80 8.58
C MET A 9 -9.27 5.41 9.31
N GLU A 10 -9.91 6.35 10.01
CA GLU A 10 -11.22 6.14 10.65
C GLU A 10 -12.29 5.82 9.61
N TYR A 11 -12.43 6.66 8.58
CA TYR A 11 -13.36 6.43 7.47
C TYR A 11 -13.10 5.08 6.78
N SER A 12 -11.84 4.76 6.51
CA SER A 12 -11.49 3.50 5.85
C SER A 12 -11.74 2.28 6.74
N ARG A 13 -11.58 2.40 8.06
CA ARG A 13 -11.94 1.35 9.03
C ARG A 13 -13.45 1.13 9.10
N GLU A 14 -14.24 2.20 9.12
CA GLU A 14 -15.71 2.11 9.09
C GLU A 14 -16.20 1.38 7.84
N MET A 15 -15.56 1.65 6.69
CA MET A 15 -15.83 0.98 5.42
C MET A 15 -15.24 -0.44 5.33
N ARG A 16 -14.49 -0.89 6.35
CA ARG A 16 -13.72 -2.15 6.36
C ARG A 16 -12.72 -2.27 5.21
N ASP A 17 -12.25 -1.13 4.71
CA ASP A 17 -11.34 -1.01 3.56
C ASP A 17 -9.87 -1.13 3.98
N VAL A 18 -9.54 -1.01 5.28
CA VAL A 18 -8.16 -0.98 5.80
C VAL A 18 -8.06 -1.71 7.14
N VAL A 19 -7.01 -2.53 7.30
CA VAL A 19 -6.70 -3.24 8.57
C VAL A 19 -5.45 -2.69 9.27
N GLY A 20 -4.60 -1.93 8.58
CA GLY A 20 -3.41 -1.30 9.16
C GLY A 20 -2.71 -0.37 8.18
N ALA A 21 -1.65 0.30 8.65
CA ALA A 21 -0.83 1.18 7.83
C ALA A 21 0.66 1.12 8.23
N TRP A 22 1.51 1.14 7.22
CA TRP A 22 2.96 1.32 7.37
C TRP A 22 3.37 2.65 6.75
N GLY A 23 4.38 3.29 7.30
CA GLY A 23 4.84 4.54 6.74
C GLY A 23 6.15 5.00 7.34
N PHE A 24 6.60 6.15 6.88
CA PHE A 24 7.75 6.84 7.43
C PHE A 24 7.60 8.34 7.23
N ASN A 25 8.26 9.10 8.10
CA ASN A 25 8.41 10.54 7.91
C ASN A 25 9.51 10.78 6.87
N SER A 26 9.16 11.48 5.79
CA SER A 26 10.10 11.74 4.70
C SER A 26 11.11 12.85 5.02
N ASN A 27 10.86 13.69 6.04
CA ASN A 27 11.70 14.81 6.48
C ASN A 27 12.05 15.85 5.38
N LEU A 28 11.34 15.83 4.25
CA LEU A 28 11.38 16.86 3.22
C LEU A 28 10.35 17.96 3.59
N ASN A 29 10.24 19.01 2.78
CA ASN A 29 9.14 19.99 2.89
C ASN A 29 8.41 20.07 1.55
N PHE A 30 7.22 19.47 1.45
CA PHE A 30 6.48 19.38 0.18
C PHE A 30 5.87 20.73 -0.22
N ALA A 31 5.64 21.63 0.75
CA ALA A 31 5.08 22.96 0.46
C ALA A 31 6.05 23.85 -0.33
N ALA A 32 7.34 23.54 -0.31
CA ALA A 32 8.38 24.26 -1.05
C ALA A 32 8.73 23.59 -2.41
N MET A 33 8.15 22.43 -2.72
CA MET A 33 8.44 21.67 -3.93
C MET A 33 7.43 21.95 -5.03
N ALA A 34 7.87 21.88 -6.29
CA ALA A 34 6.95 21.91 -7.41
C ALA A 34 6.03 20.68 -7.40
N PRO A 35 4.79 20.77 -7.91
CA PRO A 35 3.89 19.64 -8.02
C PRO A 35 4.51 18.46 -8.77
N GLU A 36 5.22 18.72 -9.88
CA GLU A 36 5.88 17.68 -10.66
C GLU A 36 6.96 16.95 -9.86
N GLU A 37 7.77 17.69 -9.10
CA GLU A 37 8.85 17.12 -8.28
C GLU A 37 8.28 16.28 -7.14
N SER A 38 7.22 16.76 -6.49
CA SER A 38 6.50 16.05 -5.44
C SER A 38 5.87 14.75 -5.95
N ASN A 39 5.26 14.81 -7.14
CA ASN A 39 4.62 13.65 -7.78
C ASN A 39 5.63 12.60 -8.24
N VAL A 40 6.81 13.03 -8.73
CA VAL A 40 7.92 12.12 -9.05
C VAL A 40 8.46 11.45 -7.80
N TRP A 41 8.69 12.19 -6.72
CA TRP A 41 9.13 11.61 -5.45
C TRP A 41 8.12 10.57 -4.94
N PHE A 42 6.82 10.90 -4.99
CA PHE A 42 5.77 9.96 -4.58
C PHE A 42 5.75 8.71 -5.45
N PHE A 43 5.89 8.87 -6.77
CA PHE A 43 6.01 7.75 -7.70
C PHE A 43 7.17 6.84 -7.32
N GLU A 44 8.35 7.39 -7.00
CA GLU A 44 9.52 6.62 -6.58
C GLU A 44 9.25 5.80 -5.31
N GLN A 45 8.55 6.38 -4.32
CA GLN A 45 8.22 5.65 -3.10
C GLN A 45 7.21 4.52 -3.35
N VAL A 46 6.16 4.77 -4.14
CA VAL A 46 5.20 3.74 -4.55
C VAL A 46 5.88 2.67 -5.39
N PHE A 47 6.75 3.05 -6.32
CA PHE A 47 7.51 2.11 -7.16
C PHE A 47 8.39 1.20 -6.31
N ASN A 48 9.17 1.76 -5.38
CA ASN A 48 10.03 0.99 -4.49
C ASN A 48 9.23 0.02 -3.61
N PHE A 49 8.09 0.47 -3.11
CA PHE A 49 7.19 -0.38 -2.36
C PHE A 49 6.66 -1.53 -3.23
N LEU A 50 6.05 -1.25 -4.39
CA LEU A 50 5.50 -2.28 -5.26
C LEU A 50 6.57 -3.29 -5.70
N ARG A 51 7.78 -2.82 -6.00
CA ARG A 51 8.93 -3.66 -6.34
C ARG A 51 9.35 -4.59 -5.20
N ALA A 52 9.12 -4.19 -3.95
CA ALA A 52 9.35 -5.06 -2.80
C ALA A 52 8.38 -6.26 -2.80
N PHE A 53 7.15 -6.06 -3.28
CA PHE A 53 6.07 -7.05 -3.30
C PHE A 53 5.82 -7.72 -4.67
N PHE A 54 6.58 -7.38 -5.71
CA PHE A 54 6.50 -8.08 -7.01
C PHE A 54 6.74 -9.58 -6.87
N GLY A 55 5.87 -10.34 -7.55
CA GLY A 55 5.80 -11.80 -7.45
C GLY A 55 4.81 -12.30 -6.39
N LEU A 56 4.34 -11.43 -5.48
CA LEU A 56 3.28 -11.74 -4.51
C LEU A 56 1.96 -11.04 -4.85
N VAL A 57 2.03 -9.81 -5.38
CA VAL A 57 0.86 -9.02 -5.77
C VAL A 57 0.93 -8.60 -7.23
N VAL A 58 -0.24 -8.37 -7.79
CA VAL A 58 -0.48 -8.00 -9.20
C VAL A 58 -1.42 -6.79 -9.22
N PRO A 59 -1.07 -5.68 -9.87
CA PRO A 59 -1.98 -4.55 -10.02
C PRO A 59 -3.23 -4.93 -10.84
N ASP A 60 -4.40 -4.41 -10.45
CA ASP A 60 -5.69 -4.67 -11.12
C ASP A 60 -6.46 -3.38 -11.42
N LYS A 61 -6.61 -2.52 -10.41
CA LYS A 61 -7.37 -1.27 -10.47
C LYS A 61 -6.60 -0.15 -9.84
N LEU A 62 -6.70 1.04 -10.40
CA LEU A 62 -6.05 2.25 -9.90
C LEU A 62 -7.09 3.36 -9.75
N GLU A 63 -7.02 4.06 -8.63
CA GLU A 63 -7.72 5.31 -8.38
C GLU A 63 -6.72 6.34 -7.86
N LEU A 64 -6.70 7.51 -8.48
CA LEU A 64 -5.77 8.59 -8.18
C LEU A 64 -6.55 9.89 -8.01
N ILE A 65 -6.34 10.57 -6.90
CA ILE A 65 -6.98 11.84 -6.55
C ILE A 65 -5.88 12.85 -6.23
N THR A 66 -5.93 14.02 -6.88
CA THR A 66 -5.03 15.14 -6.57
C THR A 66 -5.54 15.97 -5.40
N TYR A 67 -4.68 16.83 -4.86
CA TYR A 67 -5.05 17.82 -3.85
C TYR A 67 -6.24 18.67 -4.33
N ASN A 68 -7.16 18.98 -3.43
CA ASN A 68 -8.47 19.60 -3.72
C ASN A 68 -9.36 18.84 -4.72
N ALA A 69 -9.05 17.57 -5.01
CA ALA A 69 -9.79 16.72 -5.95
C ALA A 69 -9.97 17.34 -7.36
N THR A 70 -8.99 18.14 -7.80
CA THR A 70 -9.03 18.79 -9.13
C THR A 70 -8.99 17.79 -10.28
N GLN A 71 -8.34 16.65 -10.05
CA GLN A 71 -8.26 15.53 -10.99
C GLN A 71 -8.57 14.23 -10.24
N HIS A 72 -9.40 13.41 -10.88
CA HIS A 72 -9.76 12.08 -10.41
C HIS A 72 -9.62 11.09 -11.56
N ILE A 73 -8.64 10.21 -11.46
CA ILE A 73 -8.30 9.23 -12.50
C ILE A 73 -8.66 7.84 -11.97
N LYS A 74 -9.44 7.09 -12.74
CA LYS A 74 -9.76 5.68 -12.48
C LYS A 74 -9.36 4.82 -13.66
N ARG A 75 -8.67 3.72 -13.39
CA ARG A 75 -8.26 2.72 -14.37
C ARG A 75 -8.55 1.32 -13.81
N SER A 76 -8.85 0.38 -14.68
CA SER A 76 -9.15 -1.02 -14.33
C SER A 76 -8.62 -1.94 -15.42
N GLY A 77 -8.31 -3.19 -15.07
CA GLY A 77 -7.70 -4.14 -16.01
C GLY A 77 -6.28 -3.71 -16.39
N LEU A 78 -5.50 -3.30 -15.38
CA LEU A 78 -4.13 -2.82 -15.56
C LEU A 78 -3.25 -3.95 -16.11
N ASP A 79 -2.43 -3.62 -17.13
CA ASP A 79 -1.46 -4.56 -17.67
C ASP A 79 -0.20 -4.60 -16.80
N GLN A 80 0.20 -5.79 -16.37
CA GLN A 80 1.32 -5.95 -15.42
C GLN A 80 2.67 -5.51 -15.99
N GLN A 81 2.87 -5.63 -17.30
CA GLN A 81 4.15 -5.34 -17.94
C GLN A 81 4.35 -3.84 -18.10
N THR A 82 3.29 -3.11 -18.45
CA THR A 82 3.35 -1.67 -18.71
C THR A 82 2.91 -0.81 -17.54
N PHE A 83 2.31 -1.39 -16.49
CA PHE A 83 1.69 -0.65 -15.40
C PHE A 83 2.59 0.41 -14.76
N LEU A 84 3.87 0.11 -14.49
CA LEU A 84 4.76 1.06 -13.83
C LEU A 84 5.10 2.26 -14.73
N ASP A 85 5.29 2.02 -16.03
CA ASP A 85 5.57 3.07 -17.00
C ASP A 85 4.33 3.94 -17.19
N GLU A 86 3.15 3.33 -17.28
CA GLU A 86 1.87 4.03 -17.32
C GLU A 86 1.62 4.86 -16.06
N LEU A 87 1.90 4.29 -14.89
CA LEU A 87 1.77 4.99 -13.62
C LEU A 87 2.70 6.20 -13.55
N MET A 88 3.96 6.05 -13.99
CA MET A 88 4.91 7.17 -14.06
C MET A 88 4.39 8.30 -14.95
N LEU A 89 3.87 7.95 -16.14
CA LEU A 89 3.33 8.92 -17.08
C LEU A 89 2.09 9.63 -16.51
N ILE A 90 1.20 8.89 -15.85
CA ILE A 90 0.03 9.46 -15.19
C ILE A 90 0.48 10.45 -14.11
N MET A 91 1.38 10.04 -13.21
CA MET A 91 1.80 10.88 -12.07
C MET A 91 2.59 12.12 -12.50
N LYS A 92 3.43 12.01 -13.53
CA LYS A 92 4.12 13.16 -14.14
C LYS A 92 3.16 14.14 -14.84
N GLY A 93 2.01 13.65 -15.32
CA GLY A 93 1.01 14.47 -16.01
C GLY A 93 0.05 15.21 -15.08
N LEU A 94 0.13 15.00 -13.76
CA LEU A 94 -0.71 15.67 -12.78
C LEU A 94 -0.26 17.11 -12.60
N LYS A 95 -1.23 18.04 -12.65
CA LYS A 95 -0.98 19.48 -12.48
C LYS A 95 -0.87 19.92 -11.02
N GLU A 96 -1.43 19.12 -10.14
CA GLU A 96 -1.48 19.36 -8.70
C GLU A 96 -0.74 18.22 -7.98
N PRO A 97 -0.26 18.43 -6.75
CA PRO A 97 0.26 17.37 -5.92
C PRO A 97 -0.77 16.25 -5.76
N LEU A 98 -0.28 15.01 -5.76
CA LEU A 98 -1.07 13.86 -5.38
C LEU A 98 -1.62 14.04 -3.95
N TRP A 99 -2.86 13.59 -3.73
CA TRP A 99 -3.45 13.48 -2.41
C TRP A 99 -3.67 12.03 -2.00
N THR A 100 -4.18 11.20 -2.91
CA THR A 100 -4.47 9.80 -2.62
C THR A 100 -4.23 8.94 -3.84
N PHE A 101 -3.54 7.82 -3.64
CA PHE A 101 -3.35 6.75 -4.61
C PHE A 101 -3.88 5.46 -4.02
N LYS A 102 -4.94 4.88 -4.61
CA LYS A 102 -5.51 3.58 -4.24
C LYS A 102 -5.26 2.59 -5.37
N LEU A 103 -4.48 1.56 -5.08
CA LEU A 103 -4.18 0.47 -5.98
C LEU A 103 -4.87 -0.80 -5.49
N GLY A 104 -5.84 -1.29 -6.24
CA GLY A 104 -6.37 -2.63 -6.11
C GLY A 104 -5.43 -3.66 -6.72
N LEU A 105 -5.27 -4.76 -5.99
CA LEU A 105 -4.32 -5.81 -6.28
C LEU A 105 -5.01 -7.17 -6.29
N ASN A 106 -4.51 -8.03 -7.15
CA ASN A 106 -4.69 -9.46 -7.09
C ASN A 106 -3.47 -10.10 -6.42
N ILE A 107 -3.68 -11.26 -5.80
CA ILE A 107 -2.65 -12.01 -5.09
C ILE A 107 -2.18 -13.17 -5.94
N ILE A 108 -0.89 -13.46 -5.91
CA ILE A 108 -0.33 -14.67 -6.50
C ILE A 108 -0.22 -15.73 -5.40
N GLY A 109 -0.98 -16.81 -5.56
CA GLY A 109 -0.90 -18.01 -4.73
C GLY A 109 -0.20 -19.16 -5.44
N PHE A 110 0.22 -20.17 -4.68
CA PHE A 110 0.78 -21.41 -5.19
C PHE A 110 0.04 -22.59 -4.56
N LEU A 111 -0.59 -23.42 -5.39
CA LEU A 111 -1.32 -24.61 -4.95
C LEU A 111 -0.54 -25.86 -5.32
N LYS A 112 -0.22 -26.68 -4.32
CA LYS A 112 0.23 -28.06 -4.56
C LYS A 112 -0.99 -28.94 -4.75
N THR A 113 -1.07 -29.60 -5.89
CA THR A 113 -2.14 -30.58 -6.14
C THR A 113 -1.69 -31.96 -5.69
N THR A 114 -2.65 -32.83 -5.39
CA THR A 114 -2.38 -34.25 -5.09
C THR A 114 -1.62 -34.96 -6.22
N HIS A 115 -1.83 -34.50 -7.46
CA HIS A 115 -1.23 -35.07 -8.67
C HIS A 115 0.17 -34.50 -8.98
N GLN A 116 0.48 -33.28 -8.54
CA GLN A 116 1.79 -32.64 -8.75
C GLN A 116 2.24 -31.93 -7.45
N LYS A 117 2.83 -32.72 -6.55
CA LYS A 117 3.32 -32.23 -5.25
C LYS A 117 4.61 -31.40 -5.36
N ASP A 118 5.42 -31.68 -6.38
CA ASP A 118 6.73 -31.06 -6.58
C ASP A 118 6.70 -29.88 -7.56
N MET A 119 5.59 -29.68 -8.28
CA MET A 119 5.37 -28.55 -9.18
C MET A 119 4.09 -27.79 -8.74
N PRO A 120 4.21 -26.82 -7.83
CA PRO A 120 3.07 -26.03 -7.41
C PRO A 120 2.50 -25.20 -8.56
N THR A 121 1.19 -25.26 -8.76
CA THR A 121 0.47 -24.45 -9.75
C THR A 121 0.33 -23.02 -9.24
N ARG A 122 0.77 -22.05 -10.03
CA ARG A 122 0.56 -20.62 -9.75
C ARG A 122 -0.91 -20.26 -10.00
N LEU A 123 -1.56 -19.66 -9.02
CA LEU A 123 -2.93 -19.16 -9.08
C LEU A 123 -2.93 -17.66 -8.87
N GLN A 124 -3.85 -16.96 -9.52
CA GLN A 124 -4.14 -15.56 -9.24
C GLN A 124 -5.46 -15.50 -8.48
N ILE A 125 -5.40 -15.03 -7.24
CA ILE A 125 -6.53 -14.95 -6.33
C ILE A 125 -7.00 -13.49 -6.30
N GLN A 126 -8.25 -13.26 -6.67
CA GLN A 126 -8.90 -11.95 -6.57
C GLN A 126 -9.57 -11.84 -5.19
N GLU A 127 -8.79 -11.55 -4.17
CA GLU A 127 -9.32 -11.07 -2.88
C GLU A 127 -9.22 -9.55 -2.87
N PRO A 128 -10.09 -8.82 -2.16
CA PRO A 128 -9.98 -7.37 -2.01
C PRO A 128 -8.68 -7.04 -1.27
N CYS A 129 -7.61 -6.79 -2.02
CA CYS A 129 -6.34 -6.32 -1.50
C CYS A 129 -6.10 -4.94 -2.11
N HIS A 130 -5.93 -3.95 -1.25
CA HIS A 130 -5.67 -2.58 -1.67
C HIS A 130 -4.45 -2.05 -0.94
N PHE A 131 -3.58 -1.38 -1.69
CA PHE A 131 -2.60 -0.47 -1.15
C PHE A 131 -3.11 0.95 -1.37
N ILE A 132 -3.23 1.70 -0.28
CA ILE A 132 -3.62 3.10 -0.33
C ILE A 132 -2.42 3.89 0.12
N ALA A 133 -1.71 4.47 -0.83
CA ALA A 133 -0.67 5.42 -0.54
C ALA A 133 -1.32 6.79 -0.31
N TRP A 134 -1.13 7.32 0.89
CA TRP A 134 -1.49 8.68 1.26
C TRP A 134 -0.22 9.49 1.47
N GLY A 135 -0.23 10.70 0.93
CA GLY A 135 0.84 11.68 1.08
C GLY A 135 0.65 12.83 0.11
N GLY A 136 1.11 14.00 0.54
CA GLY A 136 0.88 15.28 -0.11
C GLY A 136 1.06 16.40 0.93
N PRO A 137 1.11 17.67 0.51
CA PRO A 137 1.13 18.79 1.45
C PRO A 137 -0.19 18.82 2.21
N ASP A 138 -0.13 18.64 3.53
CA ASP A 138 -1.22 19.01 4.42
C ASP A 138 -1.19 20.53 4.71
N GLU A 139 -2.08 21.04 5.56
CA GLU A 139 -2.09 22.46 5.96
C GLU A 139 -0.79 22.90 6.65
N THR A 140 0.09 21.97 7.05
CA THR A 140 1.35 22.22 7.76
C THR A 140 2.61 22.01 6.91
N GLY A 141 2.47 21.47 5.69
CA GLY A 141 3.58 21.21 4.76
C GLY A 141 4.43 19.98 5.08
N PHE A 142 4.05 19.17 6.08
CA PHE A 142 4.81 18.04 6.64
C PHE A 142 3.98 16.73 6.68
N GLN A 143 4.54 15.53 6.63
CA GLN A 143 5.33 14.84 5.60
C GLN A 143 5.37 13.36 5.99
N ASN A 144 4.26 12.65 5.82
CA ASN A 144 4.20 11.22 6.03
C ASN A 144 3.86 10.54 4.71
N PHE A 145 4.70 9.61 4.30
CA PHE A 145 4.33 8.63 3.29
C PHE A 145 3.80 7.41 4.03
N SER A 146 2.51 7.16 3.88
CA SER A 146 1.85 6.02 4.50
C SER A 146 1.21 5.16 3.42
N ILE A 147 1.44 3.87 3.50
CA ILE A 147 0.71 2.86 2.76
C ILE A 147 -0.20 2.14 3.72
N SER A 148 -1.47 2.50 3.67
CA SER A 148 -2.55 1.77 4.30
C SER A 148 -2.86 0.53 3.47
N TYR A 149 -3.19 -0.56 4.13
CA TYR A 149 -3.39 -1.84 3.48
C TYR A 149 -4.64 -2.56 3.96
N HIS A 150 -5.26 -3.29 3.03
CA HIS A 150 -6.13 -4.41 3.34
C HIS A 150 -5.35 -5.70 3.05
N LEU A 151 -4.84 -6.35 4.10
CA LEU A 151 -4.12 -7.62 3.96
C LEU A 151 -5.08 -8.80 3.90
N PHE A 152 -4.67 -9.80 3.12
CA PHE A 152 -5.15 -11.18 3.04
C PHE A 152 -6.17 -11.57 4.09
N SER A 153 -7.45 -11.28 3.85
CA SER A 153 -8.59 -11.86 4.54
C SER A 153 -8.56 -11.80 6.09
N THR A 154 -9.48 -11.04 6.67
CA THR A 154 -9.74 -11.07 8.12
C THR A 154 -10.51 -12.33 8.56
N LEU A 155 -10.65 -13.33 7.68
CA LEU A 155 -11.28 -14.59 8.02
C LEU A 155 -10.45 -15.32 9.08
N ARG A 156 -11.12 -15.74 10.14
CA ARG A 156 -10.56 -16.65 11.14
C ARG A 156 -10.57 -18.06 10.59
N LEU A 157 -9.48 -18.79 10.80
CA LEU A 157 -9.46 -20.22 10.52
C LEU A 157 -10.38 -20.93 11.50
N GLU A 158 -11.19 -21.86 11.00
CA GLU A 158 -12.09 -22.66 11.84
C GLU A 158 -11.27 -23.39 12.91
N ASP A 159 -11.74 -23.34 14.16
CA ASP A 159 -11.06 -23.88 15.34
C ASP A 159 -9.67 -23.28 15.67
N GLN A 160 -9.33 -22.10 15.14
CA GLN A 160 -8.10 -21.38 15.50
C GLN A 160 -8.34 -19.92 15.88
N ASP A 161 -7.55 -19.42 16.82
CA ASP A 161 -7.50 -17.99 17.19
C ASP A 161 -6.68 -17.14 16.18
N GLN A 162 -6.33 -17.72 15.02
CA GLN A 162 -5.49 -17.09 14.00
C GLN A 162 -6.32 -16.62 12.81
N GLU A 163 -6.08 -15.39 12.39
CA GLU A 163 -6.64 -14.82 11.17
C GLU A 163 -5.77 -15.19 9.97
N LEU A 164 -6.36 -15.37 8.79
CA LEU A 164 -5.66 -15.89 7.60
C LEU A 164 -4.41 -15.07 7.24
N TRP A 165 -4.43 -13.75 7.49
CA TRP A 165 -3.29 -12.87 7.26
C TRP A 165 -2.07 -13.24 8.13
N SER A 166 -2.25 -13.82 9.32
CA SER A 166 -1.14 -14.15 10.23
C SER A 166 -0.22 -15.23 9.64
N LEU A 167 -0.75 -16.09 8.76
CA LEU A 167 0.02 -17.11 8.05
C LEU A 167 1.00 -16.50 7.03
N ASN A 168 0.75 -15.28 6.58
CA ASN A 168 1.56 -14.59 5.57
C ASN A 168 2.58 -13.61 6.19
N GLN A 169 2.64 -13.49 7.52
CA GLN A 169 3.54 -12.55 8.22
C GLN A 169 5.01 -12.64 7.76
N PRO A 170 5.63 -13.84 7.59
CA PRO A 170 7.02 -13.91 7.16
C PRO A 170 7.27 -13.33 5.76
N LEU A 171 6.30 -13.47 4.85
CA LEU A 171 6.38 -12.91 3.50
C LEU A 171 6.24 -11.39 3.53
N LEU A 172 5.34 -10.88 4.37
CA LEU A 172 5.13 -9.45 4.56
C LEU A 172 6.34 -8.79 5.22
N GLU A 173 6.88 -9.38 6.28
CA GLU A 173 8.09 -8.90 6.95
C GLU A 173 9.28 -8.87 5.98
N LYS A 174 9.43 -9.89 5.13
CA LYS A 174 10.46 -9.91 4.08
C LYS A 174 10.26 -8.79 3.05
N GLY A 175 9.02 -8.52 2.66
CA GLY A 175 8.67 -7.40 1.77
C GLY A 175 9.02 -6.05 2.40
N LEU A 176 8.66 -5.83 3.66
CA LEU A 176 8.93 -4.58 4.38
C LEU A 176 10.42 -4.33 4.59
N LYS A 177 11.21 -5.35 4.95
CA LYS A 177 12.69 -5.22 5.03
C LYS A 177 13.32 -4.85 3.70
N LYS A 178 12.81 -5.44 2.61
CA LYS A 178 13.25 -5.11 1.25
C LYS A 178 12.86 -3.68 0.89
N TRP A 179 11.71 -3.20 1.33
CA TRP A 179 11.28 -1.82 1.14
C TRP A 179 12.17 -0.84 1.92
N GLU A 180 12.46 -1.08 3.20
CA GLU A 180 13.42 -0.27 3.99
C GLU A 180 14.78 -0.14 3.30
N THR A 181 15.29 -1.26 2.77
CA THR A 181 16.57 -1.27 2.06
C THR A 181 16.53 -0.43 0.79
N GLN A 182 15.39 -0.37 0.10
CA GLN A 182 15.24 0.35 -1.17
C GLN A 182 14.92 1.84 -0.98
N SER A 183 14.11 2.17 0.02
CA SER A 183 13.77 3.57 0.33
C SER A 183 14.86 4.26 1.14
N GLY A 184 15.70 3.50 1.86
CA GLY A 184 16.66 4.06 2.81
C GLY A 184 16.02 4.59 4.10
N HIS A 185 14.71 4.40 4.25
CA HIS A 185 13.95 4.83 5.42
C HIS A 185 13.60 3.64 6.30
N ARG A 186 13.61 3.85 7.61
CA ARG A 186 13.05 2.89 8.57
C ARG A 186 11.52 2.94 8.45
N ILE A 187 10.91 1.78 8.23
CA ILE A 187 9.45 1.69 8.14
C ILE A 187 8.89 1.54 9.55
N GLU A 188 7.99 2.43 9.89
CA GLU A 188 7.26 2.45 11.14
C GLU A 188 5.82 2.01 10.88
N VAL A 189 5.19 1.44 11.91
CA VAL A 189 3.75 1.23 11.89
C VAL A 189 3.12 2.55 12.26
N VAL A 190 2.14 2.99 11.48
CA VAL A 190 1.42 4.22 11.77
C VAL A 190 0.31 3.89 12.77
N ASP A 191 0.59 4.10 14.06
CA ASP A 191 -0.40 3.95 15.13
C ASP A 191 -1.17 5.26 15.31
N SER A 192 -2.36 5.35 14.73
CA SER A 192 -3.23 6.52 14.87
C SER A 192 -3.92 6.61 16.25
N THR A 193 -3.93 5.54 17.06
CA THR A 193 -4.67 5.50 18.33
C THR A 193 -3.79 5.36 19.58
N GLY A 194 -2.49 5.10 19.42
CA GLY A 194 -1.48 5.07 20.48
C GLY A 194 -1.66 3.96 21.52
N ASN A 195 -2.65 3.08 21.34
CA ASN A 195 -3.15 2.16 22.37
C ASN A 195 -2.86 0.69 22.04
N VAL A 196 -2.17 0.41 20.93
CA VAL A 196 -1.86 -0.96 20.53
C VAL A 196 -0.38 -1.22 20.80
N PRO A 197 0.02 -2.33 21.44
CA PRO A 197 1.42 -2.71 21.50
C PRO A 197 1.91 -3.00 20.08
N VAL A 198 2.52 -1.98 19.48
CA VAL A 198 3.01 -2.02 18.11
C VAL A 198 4.38 -2.66 18.10
N HIS A 199 4.43 -3.92 17.67
CA HIS A 199 5.68 -4.60 17.39
C HIS A 199 6.32 -4.09 16.09
N THR A 200 7.61 -4.37 15.85
CA THR A 200 8.29 -4.04 14.59
C THR A 200 7.46 -4.52 13.39
N TYR A 201 7.11 -3.61 12.48
CA TYR A 201 6.22 -3.83 11.33
C TYR A 201 4.76 -4.24 11.64
N GLY A 202 4.35 -4.23 12.91
CA GLY A 202 2.98 -4.53 13.34
C GLY A 202 2.74 -6.01 13.58
N PHE A 203 3.80 -6.84 13.54
CA PHE A 203 3.72 -8.29 13.73
C PHE A 203 4.22 -8.69 15.12
N GLY A 204 3.32 -9.15 15.99
CA GLY A 204 3.69 -9.80 17.23
C GLY A 204 4.08 -11.25 16.99
N ARG A 205 5.23 -11.68 17.53
CA ARG A 205 5.51 -13.12 17.65
C ARG A 205 4.54 -13.70 18.68
N LYS A 206 3.59 -14.51 18.22
CA LYS A 206 2.95 -15.53 19.05
C LYS A 206 3.56 -16.88 18.70
#